data_AF-A0A1X9YAH0-F1
#
_entry.id   AF-A0A1X9YAH0-F1
#
_cell.length_a   1.000
_cell.length_b   1.000
_cell.length_c   1.000
_cell.angle_alpha   90.00
_cell.angle_beta   90.00
_cell.angle_gamma   90.00
#
_symmetry.space_group_name_H-M   'P 1'
#
loop_
_entity.id
_entity.type
_entity.pdbx_description
1 polymer ?
#
loop_
_entity_poly.entity_id
_entity_poly.type
_entity_poly.pdbx_seq_one_letter_code
_entity_poly.pdbx_strand_id
1 'polypeptide(L)'
;MTYDPGALEIALAAAVGDDPMLVAELGFVFRTSAHGHADALGRASGAPEWRTAAMRLQGLAASFGAVELMVQAERAIVGSPGDPAVLADIARAIDTFIA
;
A
#
# COMPACT_ATOMS: atom_id res chain seq x y z
N MET A 1 11.17 2.19 -15.75
CA MET A 1 9.81 1.95 -16.27
C MET A 1 8.99 3.16 -15.85
N THR A 2 8.47 3.94 -16.78
CA THR A 2 7.54 5.04 -16.45
C THR A 2 6.19 4.41 -16.19
N TYR A 3 5.78 4.38 -14.92
CA TYR A 3 4.47 3.91 -14.50
C TYR A 3 3.51 5.10 -14.52
N ASP A 4 2.28 4.90 -15.00
CA ASP A 4 1.25 5.93 -15.08
C ASP A 4 0.37 5.87 -13.82
N PRO A 5 0.52 6.83 -12.87
CA PRO A 5 -0.37 6.91 -11.72
C PRO A 5 -1.79 7.22 -12.22
N GLY A 6 -2.67 6.22 -12.20
CA GLY A 6 -3.95 6.24 -12.91
C GLY A 6 -4.30 4.91 -13.59
N ALA A 7 -3.31 4.05 -13.84
CA ALA A 7 -3.53 2.79 -14.54
C ALA A 7 -4.40 1.80 -13.77
N LEU A 8 -4.34 1.80 -12.44
CA LEU A 8 -5.25 0.97 -11.63
C LEU A 8 -6.67 1.50 -11.76
N GLU A 9 -6.86 2.79 -11.56
CA GLU A 9 -8.14 3.48 -11.54
C GLU A 9 -8.87 3.26 -12.87
N ILE A 10 -8.13 3.35 -13.99
CA ILE A 10 -8.62 3.02 -15.33
C ILE A 10 -8.98 1.53 -15.45
N ALA A 11 -8.15 0.62 -14.94
CA ALA A 11 -8.42 -0.82 -14.99
C ALA A 11 -9.60 -1.23 -14.11
N LEU A 12 -9.75 -0.63 -12.93
CA LEU A 12 -10.85 -0.84 -12.00
C LEU A 12 -12.14 -0.31 -12.62
N ALA A 13 -12.16 0.93 -13.10
CA ALA A 13 -13.31 1.51 -13.80
C ALA A 13 -13.71 0.70 -15.03
N ALA A 14 -12.74 0.22 -15.81
CA ALA A 14 -13.01 -0.63 -16.97
C ALA A 14 -13.57 -2.01 -16.60
N ALA A 15 -13.20 -2.57 -15.44
CA ALA A 15 -13.68 -3.87 -14.96
C ALA A 15 -15.01 -3.80 -14.21
N VAL A 16 -15.26 -2.70 -13.49
CA VAL A 16 -16.46 -2.45 -12.67
C VAL A 16 -17.61 -1.88 -13.50
N GLY A 17 -17.33 -1.21 -14.61
CA GLY A 17 -18.35 -0.50 -15.38
C GLY A 17 -18.77 0.80 -14.70
N ASP A 18 -20.06 1.14 -14.75
CA ASP A 18 -20.59 2.45 -14.32
C ASP A 18 -21.00 2.49 -12.83
N ASP A 19 -20.41 1.64 -11.98
CA ASP A 19 -20.71 1.59 -10.54
C ASP A 19 -19.59 2.24 -9.70
N PRO A 20 -19.65 3.57 -9.48
CA PRO A 20 -18.67 4.28 -8.66
C PRO A 20 -18.70 3.84 -7.18
N MET A 21 -19.78 3.19 -6.70
CA MET A 21 -19.82 2.69 -5.33
C MET A 21 -18.92 1.48 -5.16
N LEU A 22 -18.83 0.60 -6.17
CA LEU A 22 -17.97 -0.58 -6.09
C LEU A 22 -16.47 -0.20 -6.10
N VAL A 23 -16.09 0.83 -6.86
CA VAL A 23 -14.73 1.40 -6.81
C VAL A 23 -14.41 1.95 -5.41
N ALA A 24 -15.35 2.70 -4.83
CA ALA A 24 -15.20 3.24 -3.48
C ALA A 24 -15.12 2.14 -2.40
N GLU A 25 -15.91 1.08 -2.53
CA GLU A 25 -15.88 -0.08 -1.64
C GLU A 25 -14.55 -0.82 -1.72
N LEU A 26 -14.03 -1.07 -2.92
CA LEU A 26 -12.72 -1.69 -3.13
C LEU A 26 -11.59 -0.83 -2.53
N GLY A 27 -11.64 0.49 -2.72
CA GLY A 27 -10.71 1.41 -2.09
C GLY A 27 -10.76 1.37 -0.56
N PHE A 28 -11.95 1.27 0.03
CA PHE A 28 -12.11 1.10 1.47
C PHE A 28 -11.54 -0.23 1.98
N VAL A 29 -11.82 -1.34 1.29
CA VAL A 29 -11.29 -2.66 1.64
C VAL A 29 -9.76 -2.68 1.53
N PHE A 30 -9.21 -2.08 0.47
CA PHE A 30 -7.76 -1.93 0.30
C PHE A 30 -7.12 -1.17 1.47
N ARG A 31 -7.61 0.04 1.79
CA ARG A 31 -7.04 0.85 2.89
C ARG A 31 -7.11 0.11 4.22
N THR A 32 -8.24 -0.54 4.49
CA THR A 32 -8.41 -1.37 5.71
C THR A 32 -7.36 -2.48 5.78
N SER A 33 -7.15 -3.20 4.69
CA SER A 33 -6.12 -4.25 4.60
C SER A 33 -4.71 -3.67 4.76
N ALA A 34 -4.42 -2.55 4.10
CA ALA A 34 -3.12 -1.90 4.14
C ALA A 34 -2.75 -1.39 5.54
N HIS A 35 -3.70 -0.82 6.28
CA HIS A 35 -3.50 -0.46 7.69
C HIS A 35 -3.14 -1.68 8.54
N GLY A 36 -3.83 -2.81 8.35
CA GLY A 36 -3.49 -4.05 9.06
C GLY A 36 -2.06 -4.54 8.79
N HIS A 37 -1.57 -4.37 7.56
CA HIS A 37 -0.19 -4.68 7.19
C HIS A 37 0.82 -3.67 7.76
N ALA A 38 0.50 -2.38 7.75
CA ALA A 38 1.33 -1.33 8.34
C ALA A 38 1.45 -1.52 9.87
N ASP A 39 0.36 -1.89 10.54
CA ASP A 39 0.36 -2.22 11.97
C ASP A 39 1.22 -3.45 12.27
N ALA A 40 1.16 -4.49 11.42
CA ALA A 40 2.01 -5.67 11.55
C ALA A 40 3.49 -5.32 11.36
N LEU A 41 3.81 -4.46 10.39
CA LEU A 41 5.16 -3.94 10.18
C LEU A 41 5.67 -3.18 11.40
N GLY A 42 4.85 -2.27 11.96
CA GLY A 42 5.20 -1.49 13.16
C GLY A 42 5.40 -2.33 14.43
N ARG A 43 4.85 -3.55 14.48
CA ARG A 43 5.05 -4.49 15.60
C ARG A 43 6.19 -5.49 15.41
N ALA A 44 6.88 -5.46 14.27
CA ALA A 44 7.96 -6.41 14.00
C ALA A 44 9.05 -6.31 15.07
N SER A 45 9.44 -7.46 15.61
CA SER A 45 10.39 -7.57 16.72
C SER A 45 11.86 -7.51 16.31
N GLY A 46 12.14 -7.64 15.01
CA GLY A 46 13.50 -7.61 14.47
C GLY A 46 13.56 -7.46 12.96
N ALA A 47 14.78 -7.29 12.44
CA ALA A 47 15.03 -6.99 11.03
C ALA A 47 14.42 -8.00 10.03
N PRO A 48 14.50 -9.33 10.25
CA PRO A 48 13.90 -10.29 9.31
C PRO A 48 12.37 -10.22 9.27
N GLU A 49 11.73 -10.06 10.43
CA GLU A 49 10.28 -9.92 10.55
C GLU A 49 9.80 -8.63 9.89
N TRP A 50 10.51 -7.53 10.15
CA TRP A 50 10.26 -6.23 9.53
C TRP A 50 10.32 -6.32 8.01
N ARG A 51 11.41 -6.87 7.46
CA ARG A 51 11.57 -7.01 6.00
C ARG A 51 10.46 -7.86 5.39
N THR A 52 10.06 -8.93 6.06
CA THR A 52 8.96 -9.81 5.62
C THR A 52 7.62 -9.07 5.62
N ALA A 53 7.33 -8.32 6.68
CA ALA A 53 6.10 -7.52 6.77
C ALA A 53 6.07 -6.41 5.69
N ALA A 54 7.21 -5.76 5.44
CA ALA A 54 7.32 -4.73 4.41
C ALA A 54 7.13 -5.30 3.00
N MET A 55 7.69 -6.48 2.69
CA MET A 55 7.44 -7.18 1.41
C MET A 55 5.97 -7.57 1.23
N ARG A 56 5.28 -7.96 2.31
CA ARG A 56 3.83 -8.25 2.25
C ARG A 56 3.02 -6.99 1.95
N LEU A 57 3.33 -5.88 2.59
CA LEU A 57 2.72 -4.59 2.31
C LEU A 57 2.97 -4.15 0.85
N GLN A 58 4.19 -4.32 0.35
CA GLN A 58 4.53 -4.01 -1.05
C GLN A 58 3.73 -4.87 -2.05
N GLY A 59 3.55 -6.17 -1.77
CA GLY A 59 2.76 -7.06 -2.62
C GLY A 59 1.27 -6.70 -2.67
N LEU A 60 0.70 -6.31 -1.52
CA LEU A 60 -0.66 -5.78 -1.46
C LEU A 60 -0.78 -4.49 -2.28
N ALA A 61 0.15 -3.54 -2.09
CA ALA A 61 0.16 -2.29 -2.84
C ALA A 61 0.28 -2.52 -4.36
N ALA A 62 1.10 -3.47 -4.79
CA ALA A 62 1.26 -3.83 -6.20
C ALA A 62 -0.03 -4.40 -6.82
N SER A 63 -0.81 -5.16 -6.05
CA SER A 63 -2.08 -5.73 -6.52
C SER A 63 -3.14 -4.66 -6.80
N PHE A 64 -3.04 -3.53 -6.12
CA PHE A 64 -3.89 -2.35 -6.28
C PHE A 64 -3.14 -1.19 -6.94
N GLY A 65 -2.02 -1.42 -7.65
CA GLY A 65 -1.29 -0.35 -8.34
C GLY A 65 -0.97 0.89 -7.49
N ALA A 66 -0.90 0.74 -6.16
CA ALA A 66 -0.74 1.85 -5.21
C ALA A 66 0.74 2.26 -5.14
N VAL A 67 1.22 2.93 -6.18
CA VAL A 67 2.65 3.21 -6.41
C VAL A 67 3.33 3.89 -5.23
N GLU A 68 2.73 4.94 -4.70
CA GLU A 68 3.32 5.68 -3.57
C GLU A 68 3.53 4.74 -2.38
N LEU A 69 2.55 3.87 -2.08
CA LEU A 69 2.68 2.88 -1.03
C LEU A 69 3.74 1.81 -1.36
N MET A 70 3.85 1.39 -2.62
CA MET A 70 4.93 0.48 -3.05
C MET A 70 6.31 1.09 -2.81
N VAL A 71 6.49 2.38 -3.10
CA VAL A 71 7.75 3.11 -2.87
C VAL A 71 8.07 3.18 -1.37
N GLN A 72 7.08 3.49 -0.53
CA GLN A 72 7.31 3.53 0.92
C GLN A 72 7.61 2.13 1.50
N ALA A 73 6.96 1.08 1.00
CA ALA A 73 7.25 -0.29 1.40
C ALA A 73 8.66 -0.73 0.96
N GLU A 74 9.11 -0.37 -0.24
CA GLU A 74 10.48 -0.61 -0.69
C GLU A 74 11.50 0.11 0.22
N ARG A 75 11.24 1.37 0.58
CA ARG A 75 12.05 2.12 1.56
C ARG A 75 12.14 1.38 2.89
N ALA A 76 11.05 0.78 3.37
CA ALA A 76 11.07 -0.04 4.57
C ALA A 76 11.90 -1.32 4.42
N ILE A 77 11.89 -1.97 3.26
CA ILE A 77 12.65 -3.21 2.99
C ILE A 77 14.15 -2.97 3.02
N VAL A 78 14.61 -1.86 2.43
CA VAL A 78 16.03 -1.50 2.34
C VAL A 78 16.54 -0.71 3.54
N GLY A 79 15.63 -0.04 4.26
CA GLY A 79 15.93 0.85 5.37
C GLY A 79 16.11 0.15 6.72
N SER A 80 16.18 0.97 7.77
CA SER A 80 16.31 0.50 9.15
C SER A 80 14.96 0.02 9.71
N PRO A 81 14.91 -1.17 10.32
CA PRO A 81 13.72 -1.65 11.01
C PRO A 81 13.25 -0.68 12.09
N GLY A 82 11.93 -0.43 12.15
CA GLY A 82 11.33 0.44 13.16
C GLY A 82 11.53 1.94 12.91
N ASP A 83 12.02 2.35 11.74
CA ASP A 83 12.16 3.78 11.41
C ASP A 83 10.78 4.49 11.47
N PRO A 84 10.57 5.42 12.42
CA PRO A 84 9.29 6.09 12.60
C PRO A 84 8.91 6.98 11.41
N ALA A 85 9.89 7.51 10.67
CA ALA A 85 9.63 8.33 9.50
C ALA A 85 9.04 7.48 8.37
N VAL A 86 9.59 6.29 8.15
CA VAL A 86 9.06 5.34 7.15
C VAL A 86 7.66 4.87 7.53
N LEU A 87 7.38 4.58 8.81
CA LEU A 87 6.03 4.21 9.25
C LEU A 87 5.02 5.35 9.05
N ALA A 88 5.42 6.60 9.35
CA ALA A 88 4.57 7.76 9.10
C ALA A 88 4.31 7.99 7.60
N ASP A 89 5.32 7.77 6.75
CA ASP A 89 5.20 7.87 5.30
C ASP A 89 4.28 6.78 4.73
N ILE A 90 4.38 5.55 5.24
CA ILE A 90 3.47 4.44 4.89
C ILE A 90 2.03 4.79 5.28
N ALA A 91 1.79 5.22 6.52
CA ALA A 91 0.44 5.57 6.98
C ALA A 91 -0.18 6.67 6.09
N ARG A 92 0.60 7.71 5.79
CA ARG A 92 0.15 8.78 4.90
C ARG A 92 -0.18 8.28 3.50
N ALA A 93 0.66 7.43 2.92
CA ALA A 93 0.43 6.87 1.59
C ALA A 93 -0.87 6.03 1.53
N ILE A 94 -1.22 5.34 2.62
CA ILE A 94 -2.49 4.62 2.74
C ILE A 94 -3.67 5.59 2.83
N ASP A 95 -3.58 6.61 3.68
CA ASP A 95 -4.67 7.58 3.92
C ASP A 95 -4.98 8.42 2.67
N THR A 96 -3.95 8.74 1.88
CA THR A 96 -4.10 9.55 0.66
C THR A 96 -4.45 8.72 -0.58
N PHE A 97 -4.58 7.39 -0.46
CA PHE A 97 -4.96 6.56 -1.60
C PHE A 97 -6.39 6.86 -2.04
N ILE A 98 -6.55 7.25 -3.30
CA ILE A 98 -7.82 7.48 -3.97
C ILE A 98 -7.97 6.36 -5.00
N ALA A 99 -9.06 5.59 -4.89
CA ALA A 99 -9.39 4.50 -5.81
C ALA A 99 -10.16 5.01 -7.03
#